data_AF-A0A1X1Z9T0-F1
#
_entry.id   AF-A0A1X1Z9T0-F1
#
_cell.length_a   1.000
_cell.length_b   1.000
_cell.length_c   1.000
_cell.angle_alpha   90.00
_cell.angle_beta   90.00
_cell.angle_gamma   90.00
#
_symmetry.space_group_name_H-M   'P 1'
#
loop_
_entity.id
_entity.type
_entity.pdbx_description
1 polymer ?
#
loop_
_entity_poly.entity_id
_entity_poly.type
_entity_poly.pdbx_seq_one_letter_code
_entity_poly.pdbx_strand_id
1 'polypeptide(L)' 'MSAPTQQFYDRAEVVAIAQARGLKHITENSVITAAYEGNRPLKRTKINGRIYYAHKDVEAWLAGDRLDD' A
#
# COMPACT_ATOMS: atom_id res chain seq x y z
N MET A 1 8.33 19.52 16.52
CA MET A 1 8.49 18.47 15.48
C MET A 1 7.11 17.98 15.12
N SER A 2 6.61 18.33 13.93
CA SER A 2 5.31 17.86 13.45
C SER A 2 5.45 16.36 13.18
N ALA A 3 4.67 15.53 13.86
CA ALA A 3 4.60 14.11 13.53
C ALA A 3 4.29 13.98 12.03
N PRO A 4 5.00 13.12 11.27
CA PRO A 4 4.68 12.92 9.86
C PRO A 4 3.20 12.56 9.79
N THR A 5 2.42 13.38 9.09
CA THR A 5 0.99 13.16 8.94
C THR A 5 0.87 11.87 8.15
N GLN A 6 0.48 10.79 8.83
CA GLN A 6 0.34 9.47 8.23
C GLN A 6 -0.66 9.58 7.07
N GLN A 7 -0.15 9.61 5.84
CA GLN A 7 -0.98 9.64 4.65
C GLN A 7 -1.52 8.24 4.38
N PHE A 8 -2.77 8.20 3.95
CA PHE A 8 -3.53 6.98 3.68
C PHE A 8 -4.03 7.01 2.25
N TYR A 9 -3.86 5.90 1.55
CA TYR A 9 -4.23 5.74 0.16
C TYR A 9 -5.29 4.66 0.01
N ASP A 10 -6.24 4.85 -0.89
CA ASP A 10 -7.09 3.77 -1.35
C ASP A 10 -6.38 2.88 -2.39
N ARG A 11 -7.06 1.83 -2.86
CA ARG A 11 -6.48 0.88 -3.83
C ARG A 11 -6.09 1.55 -5.15
N ALA A 12 -6.92 2.48 -5.65
CA ALA A 12 -6.69 3.13 -6.94
C ALA A 12 -5.48 4.09 -6.84
N GLU A 13 -5.37 4.80 -5.73
CA GLU A 13 -4.21 5.66 -5.43
C GLU A 13 -2.92 4.84 -5.32
N VAL A 14 -2.94 3.67 -4.67
CA VAL A 14 -1.77 2.78 -4.60
C VAL A 14 -1.32 2.33 -6.00
N VAL A 15 -2.27 1.97 -6.88
CA VAL A 15 -1.96 1.61 -8.28
C VAL A 15 -1.37 2.80 -9.02
N ALA A 16 -1.92 4.00 -8.85
CA ALA A 16 -1.41 5.21 -9.48
C ALA A 16 0.04 5.50 -9.04
N ILE A 17 0.36 5.35 -7.75
CA ILE A 17 1.73 5.49 -7.22
C ILE A 17 2.66 4.46 -7.87
N ALA A 18 2.24 3.20 -7.96
CA ALA A 18 3.04 2.15 -8.57
C ALA A 18 3.32 2.44 -10.06
N GLN A 19 2.30 2.84 -10.81
CA GLN A 19 2.44 3.20 -12.22
C GLN A 19 3.33 4.43 -12.42
N ALA A 20 3.22 5.45 -11.57
CA ALA A 20 4.09 6.63 -11.58
C ALA A 20 5.57 6.26 -11.35
N ARG A 21 5.84 5.17 -10.61
CA ARG A 21 7.18 4.59 -10.41
C ARG A 21 7.63 3.67 -11.55
N GLY A 22 6.84 3.54 -12.62
CA GLY A 22 7.14 2.65 -13.75
C GLY A 22 6.71 1.19 -13.54
N LEU A 23 6.10 0.86 -12.40
CA LEU A 23 5.62 -0.50 -12.08
C LEU A 23 4.23 -0.75 -12.72
N LYS A 24 4.17 -0.70 -14.05
CA LYS A 24 2.91 -0.81 -14.83
C LYS A 24 2.18 -2.15 -14.67
N HIS A 25 2.86 -3.18 -14.18
CA HIS A 25 2.28 -4.51 -13.92
C HIS A 25 1.51 -4.58 -12.61
N ILE A 26 1.65 -3.58 -11.72
CA ILE A 26 0.88 -3.50 -10.48
C ILE A 26 -0.54 -3.01 -10.81
N THR A 27 -1.51 -3.83 -10.43
CA THR A 27 -2.94 -3.58 -10.64
C THR A 27 -3.68 -3.59 -9.30
N GLU A 28 -4.96 -3.25 -9.29
CA GLU A 28 -5.78 -3.38 -8.08
C GLU A 28 -5.77 -4.81 -7.53
N ASN A 29 -5.71 -5.81 -8.42
CA ASN A 29 -5.60 -7.21 -8.01
C ASN A 29 -4.29 -7.48 -7.27
N SER A 30 -3.16 -6.92 -7.74
CA SER A 30 -1.88 -7.00 -7.05
C SER A 30 -1.95 -6.41 -5.64
N VAL A 31 -2.64 -5.27 -5.48
CA VAL A 31 -2.87 -4.63 -4.17
C VAL A 31 -3.73 -5.51 -3.26
N ILE A 32 -4.78 -6.15 -3.80
CA ILE A 32 -5.63 -7.09 -3.05
C ILE A 32 -4.82 -8.30 -2.60
N THR A 33 -4.10 -8.96 -3.50
CA THR A 33 -3.24 -10.10 -3.15
C THR A 33 -2.23 -9.70 -2.08
N ALA A 34 -1.54 -8.56 -2.23
CA ALA A 34 -0.58 -8.07 -1.24
C ALA A 34 -1.20 -7.74 0.12
N ALA A 35 -2.49 -7.40 0.16
CA ALA A 35 -3.19 -7.00 1.38
C ALA A 35 -3.96 -8.13 2.10
N TYR A 36 -4.33 -9.18 1.37
CA TYR A 36 -5.21 -10.24 1.86
C TYR A 36 -4.56 -11.63 1.84
N GLU A 37 -3.59 -11.88 0.95
CA GLU A 37 -3.06 -13.20 0.64
C GLU A 37 -1.57 -13.34 1.00
N GLY A 38 -1.13 -14.59 1.18
CA GLY A 38 0.26 -14.93 1.49
C GLY A 38 0.80 -14.24 2.74
N ASN A 39 1.99 -13.65 2.61
CA ASN A 39 2.68 -12.94 3.70
C ASN A 39 2.08 -11.57 4.04
N ARG A 40 1.05 -11.12 3.29
CA ARG A 40 0.38 -9.83 3.47
C ARG A 40 1.34 -8.65 3.63
N PRO A 41 2.26 -8.43 2.67
CA PRO A 41 3.22 -7.34 2.75
C PRO A 41 2.57 -5.95 2.75
N LEU A 42 1.27 -5.82 2.49
CA LEU A 42 0.59 -4.53 2.54
C LEU A 42 -0.45 -4.48 3.67
N LYS A 43 -0.20 -3.63 4.68
CA LYS A 43 -1.07 -3.54 5.85
C LYS A 43 -2.36 -2.77 5.54
N ARG A 44 -3.49 -3.38 5.88
CA ARG A 44 -4.83 -2.78 5.75
C ARG A 44 -5.16 -1.94 6.98
N THR A 45 -5.50 -0.68 6.78
CA THR A 45 -6.02 0.21 7.83
C THR A 45 -7.48 0.50 7.57
N LYS A 46 -8.35 0.20 8.53
CA LYS A 46 -9.78 0.51 8.41
C LYS A 46 -10.07 1.87 9.03
N ILE A 47 -10.55 2.81 8.23
CA ILE A 47 -10.94 4.16 8.67
C ILE A 47 -12.38 4.38 8.22
N ASN A 48 -13.30 4.64 9.16
CA ASN A 48 -14.72 4.89 8.89
C ASN A 48 -15.37 3.85 7.95
N GLY A 49 -15.04 2.57 8.12
CA GLY A 49 -15.61 1.48 7.31
C GLY A 49 -14.91 1.22 5.98
N ARG A 50 -13.99 2.08 5.54
CA ARG A 50 -13.21 1.94 4.30
C ARG A 50 -11.80 1.44 4.59
N ILE A 51 -11.22 0.71 3.63
CA ILE A 51 -9.86 0.21 3.72
C ILE A 51 -8.92 1.19 3.03
N TYR A 52 -7.85 1.52 3.75
CA TYR A 52 -6.76 2.36 3.30
C TYR A 52 -5.42 1.70 3.58
N TYR A 53 -4.39 2.18 2.90
CA TYR A 53 -3.01 1.73 3.02
C TYR A 53 -2.14 2.90 3.42
N ALA A 54 -1.35 2.73 4.47
CA ALA A 54 -0.46 3.77 4.93
C ALA A 54 0.66 4.00 3.92
N HIS A 55 1.05 5.26 3.71
CA HIS A 55 2.13 5.64 2.79
C HIS A 55 3.39 4.80 2.99
N LYS A 56 3.90 4.71 4.22
CA LYS A 56 5.11 3.94 4.55
C LYS A 56 5.02 2.46 4.11
N ASP A 57 3.84 1.85 4.26
CA ASP A 57 3.64 0.43 3.98
C ASP A 57 3.53 0.22 2.45
N VAL A 58 2.90 1.17 1.76
CA VAL A 58 2.87 1.21 0.28
C VAL A 58 4.27 1.38 -0.28
N GLU A 59 5.07 2.30 0.27
CA GLU A 59 6.43 2.54 -0.19
C GLU A 59 7.33 1.32 0.01
N ALA A 60 7.30 0.70 1.20
CA ALA A 60 8.08 -0.50 1.50
C ALA A 60 7.69 -1.65 0.56
N TRP A 61 6.38 -1.88 0.38
CA TRP A 61 5.90 -2.91 -0.53
C TRP A 61 6.35 -2.68 -1.98
N LEU A 62 6.24 -1.44 -2.48
CA LEU A 62 6.65 -1.09 -3.84
C LEU A 62 8.17 -1.08 -4.03
N ALA A 63 8.95 -0.87 -2.97
CA ALA A 63 10.40 -1.00 -2.98
C ALA A 63 10.86 -2.47 -3.04
N GLY A 64 9.95 -3.43 -2.82
CA GLY A 64 10.28 -4.85 -2.70
C GLY A 64 10.87 -5.21 -1.33
N ASP A 65 10.83 -4.30 -0.37
CA ASP A 65 11.21 -4.61 1.01
C ASP A 65 10.19 -5.56 1.61
N ARG A 66 10.67 -6.66 2.20
CA ARG A 66 9.84 -7.46 3.11
C ARG A 66 9.56 -6.58 4.32
N LEU A 67 8.30 -6.24 4.51
CA LEU A 67 7.81 -5.78 5.81
C LEU A 67 7.83 -6.99 6.74
N ASP A 68 8.97 -7.21 7.39
CA ASP A 68 9.06 -8.14 8.52
C ASP A 68 8.26 -7.54 9.70
N ASP A 69 7.42 -8.40 10.30
CA ASP A 69 6.36 -8.10 11.28
C ASP A 69 6.85 -7.43 12.57
#